data_AF-A0A9N9XI78-F1
#
_entry.id   AF-A0A9N9XI78-F1
#
_cell.length_a   1.000
_cell.length_b   1.000
_cell.length_c   1.000
_cell.angle_alpha   90.00
_cell.angle_beta   90.00
_cell.angle_gamma   90.00
#
_symmetry.space_group_name_H-M   'P 1'
#
loop_
_entity.id
_entity.type
_entity.pdbx_description
1 polymer ?
#
loop_
_entity_poly.entity_id
_entity_poly.type
_entity_poly.pdbx_seq_one_letter_code
_entity_poly.pdbx_strand_id
1 'polypeptide(L)'
;MAGQLANVAKTFQKLTIASRCRIAATIINPVKDHEPQILSQTSTRNTNFFNKLPAQDLWKGITSVSNAGKKRGRAKNVSKSKIKDLNRGQIIGVGKANIVWPGLSAPIIRGKELVEQHQLPEDPDREKKLIQIRDQMGTIKRPKLSPIERGWSGSKLPGRSIGRPDPVEEDNFEGFDTKVLELKTVFNMKGNFGRTRRQSALVVTGNGNGLAGFALAKGIEARAALRKAKNRSAQKLMHIKLFRNHTVCHDFFTQFGTTKIYVSQKPEGHGLVCHRAIKTICEVVGIKDLHAKVEGSTNVGKILKAFFLGLIRQKSPEDMAEEKKLHLVEFCKENNYFPNVIASPKECRKANEIPKDEILDFKQYCFDGRVVLKRKKYPPFYTKFRSYEIYLKKQEKIRNQDKVRQHLIAEYGEIQSFLTEKYPECKQYRKPPKEKEAEEES
;
A
#
# COMPACT_ATOMS: atom_id res chain seq x y z
N MET A 1 -14.44 -59.65 -21.69
CA MET A 1 -13.96 -59.93 -20.33
C MET A 1 -14.71 -59.08 -19.31
N ALA A 2 -15.97 -59.45 -19.05
CA ALA A 2 -16.83 -58.80 -18.07
C ALA A 2 -17.74 -59.90 -17.51
N GLY A 3 -17.21 -60.70 -16.59
CA GLY A 3 -17.91 -61.90 -16.16
C GLY A 3 -17.18 -62.71 -15.10
N GLN A 4 -16.51 -62.08 -14.12
CA GLN A 4 -16.03 -62.72 -12.91
C GLN A 4 -15.86 -61.68 -11.80
N LEU A 5 -16.96 -61.25 -11.15
CA LEU A 5 -16.92 -60.53 -9.85
C LEU A 5 -18.34 -60.46 -9.22
N ALA A 6 -19.14 -61.52 -9.35
CA ALA A 6 -20.52 -61.56 -8.81
C ALA A 6 -20.79 -62.71 -7.83
N ASN A 7 -19.77 -63.45 -7.38
CA ASN A 7 -19.96 -64.70 -6.61
C ASN A 7 -19.40 -64.72 -5.17
N VAL A 8 -19.08 -63.57 -4.56
CA VAL A 8 -18.63 -63.54 -3.14
C VAL A 8 -19.73 -63.06 -2.17
N ALA A 9 -20.83 -62.50 -2.67
CA ALA A 9 -21.88 -61.93 -1.81
C ALA A 9 -23.00 -62.91 -1.40
N LYS A 10 -22.91 -64.22 -1.77
CA LYS A 10 -23.98 -65.22 -1.50
C LYS A 10 -23.62 -66.28 -0.45
N THR A 11 -22.48 -66.18 0.23
CA THR A 11 -22.02 -67.20 1.22
C THR A 11 -22.31 -66.87 2.68
N PHE A 12 -23.13 -65.86 2.99
CA PHE A 12 -23.47 -65.53 4.39
C PHE A 12 -24.98 -65.54 4.72
N GLN A 13 -25.81 -66.19 3.90
CA GLN A 13 -27.27 -66.18 4.09
C GLN A 13 -27.93 -67.57 4.18
N LYS A 14 -27.17 -68.63 4.48
CA LYS A 14 -27.73 -69.99 4.68
C LYS A 14 -27.03 -70.74 5.81
N LEU A 15 -27.16 -70.27 7.04
CA LEU A 15 -27.00 -71.10 8.24
C LEU A 15 -27.97 -70.60 9.33
N THR A 16 -29.26 -70.67 8.99
CA THR A 16 -30.36 -70.70 9.95
C THR A 16 -31.24 -71.86 9.50
N ILE A 17 -31.32 -72.90 10.32
CA ILE A 17 -32.50 -73.76 10.62
C ILE A 17 -32.03 -74.89 11.55
N ALA A 18 -32.54 -74.81 12.78
CA ALA A 18 -32.97 -75.87 13.71
C ALA A 18 -32.10 -77.12 13.99
N SER A 19 -31.83 -77.36 15.29
CA SER A 19 -32.21 -78.63 15.94
C SER A 19 -32.37 -78.53 17.47
N ARG A 20 -33.64 -78.65 17.89
CA ARG A 20 -34.21 -79.46 18.98
C ARG A 20 -33.74 -79.33 20.45
N CYS A 21 -34.69 -78.82 21.25
CA CYS A 21 -35.27 -79.37 22.50
C CYS A 21 -34.37 -79.72 23.71
N ARG A 22 -34.65 -79.13 24.88
CA ARG A 22 -35.65 -79.63 25.88
C ARG A 22 -35.87 -78.61 27.03
N ILE A 23 -37.14 -78.22 27.17
CA ILE A 23 -37.97 -78.03 28.38
C ILE A 23 -37.24 -77.88 29.74
N ALA A 24 -37.42 -76.71 30.37
CA ALA A 24 -37.93 -76.59 31.74
C ALA A 24 -38.50 -75.18 31.93
N ALA A 25 -39.82 -75.08 32.04
CA ALA A 25 -40.50 -73.84 32.41
C ALA A 25 -40.40 -73.64 33.93
N THR A 26 -39.93 -72.48 34.36
CA THR A 26 -40.33 -71.89 35.66
C THR A 26 -40.48 -70.39 35.51
N ILE A 27 -41.62 -69.91 35.99
CA ILE A 27 -42.20 -68.58 35.87
C ILE A 27 -41.46 -67.63 36.81
N ILE A 28 -40.82 -66.57 36.29
CA ILE A 28 -40.52 -65.35 37.08
C ILE A 28 -40.67 -64.11 36.18
N ASN A 29 -41.72 -63.34 36.47
CA ASN A 29 -42.10 -61.95 36.17
C ASN A 29 -41.34 -61.09 35.13
N PRO A 30 -42.07 -60.31 34.29
CA PRO A 30 -41.47 -59.44 33.29
C PRO A 30 -40.96 -58.14 33.93
N VAL A 31 -39.65 -57.91 33.88
CA VAL A 31 -39.06 -56.59 34.13
C VAL A 31 -38.78 -55.91 32.79
N LYS A 32 -39.29 -54.68 32.71
CA LYS A 32 -39.35 -53.74 31.60
C LYS A 32 -38.04 -53.63 30.79
N ASP A 33 -38.22 -53.61 29.47
CA ASP A 33 -37.49 -52.81 28.48
C ASP A 33 -36.01 -52.51 28.78
N HIS A 34 -35.12 -53.41 28.38
CA HIS A 34 -33.73 -53.04 28.14
C HIS A 34 -33.63 -52.39 26.76
N GLU A 35 -33.60 -51.05 26.74
CA GLU A 35 -33.04 -50.30 25.62
C GLU A 35 -31.64 -50.88 25.31
N PRO A 36 -31.30 -51.19 24.05
CA PRO A 36 -29.96 -51.62 23.72
C PRO A 36 -29.00 -50.46 23.99
N GLN A 37 -28.27 -50.55 25.10
CA GLN A 37 -27.17 -49.64 25.40
C GLN A 37 -26.19 -49.74 24.23
N ILE A 38 -26.20 -48.71 23.38
CA ILE A 38 -25.10 -48.43 22.47
C ILE A 38 -23.88 -48.34 23.38
N LEU A 39 -23.00 -49.35 23.33
CA LEU A 39 -21.68 -49.31 23.92
C LEU A 39 -20.97 -48.10 23.29
N SER A 40 -21.13 -46.93 23.91
CA SER A 40 -20.29 -45.80 23.65
C SER A 40 -18.89 -46.31 23.95
N GLN A 41 -18.09 -46.53 22.91
CA GLN A 41 -16.66 -46.76 23.05
C GLN A 41 -16.09 -45.48 23.67
N THR A 42 -16.18 -45.38 24.99
CA THR A 42 -15.48 -44.38 25.77
C THR A 42 -14.01 -44.68 25.55
N SER A 43 -13.38 -43.92 24.65
CA SER A 43 -11.94 -43.94 24.48
C SER A 43 -11.32 -43.49 25.80
N THR A 44 -11.05 -44.45 26.69
CA THR A 44 -10.35 -44.19 27.93
C THR A 44 -8.91 -43.87 27.56
N ARG A 45 -8.53 -42.59 27.70
CA ARG A 45 -7.15 -42.16 27.52
C ARG A 45 -6.33 -42.67 28.71
N ASN A 46 -5.55 -43.72 28.51
CA ASN A 46 -4.62 -44.24 29.50
C ASN A 46 -3.39 -43.32 29.59
N THR A 47 -3.52 -42.14 30.20
CA THR A 47 -2.39 -41.23 30.45
C THR A 47 -1.79 -41.51 31.83
N ASN A 48 -0.59 -42.07 31.87
CA ASN A 48 0.24 -42.20 33.07
C ASN A 48 1.21 -40.99 33.19
N PHE A 49 1.75 -40.71 34.38
CA PHE A 49 2.75 -39.67 34.62
C PHE A 49 3.95 -39.76 33.67
N PHE A 50 4.50 -40.96 33.49
CA PHE A 50 5.63 -41.21 32.59
C PHE A 50 5.29 -41.05 31.09
N ASN A 51 4.01 -41.05 30.74
CA ASN A 51 3.55 -40.89 29.36
C ASN A 51 3.11 -39.45 29.03
N LYS A 52 3.37 -38.48 29.93
CA LYS A 52 3.07 -37.07 29.70
C LYS A 52 4.17 -36.43 28.86
N LEU A 53 3.79 -35.85 27.73
CA LEU A 53 4.70 -35.10 26.87
C LEU A 53 4.72 -33.62 27.24
N PRO A 54 5.84 -32.92 27.00
CA PRO A 54 5.91 -31.48 27.20
C PRO A 54 4.94 -30.76 26.25
N ALA A 55 4.49 -29.57 26.65
CA ALA A 55 3.53 -28.78 25.88
C ALA A 55 3.99 -28.52 24.43
N GLN A 56 5.29 -28.35 24.20
CA GLN A 56 5.86 -28.13 22.87
C GLN A 56 5.57 -29.28 21.92
N ASP A 57 5.71 -30.53 22.38
CA ASP A 57 5.47 -31.73 21.56
C ASP A 57 3.97 -31.96 21.33
N LEU A 58 3.15 -31.70 22.35
CA LEU A 58 1.69 -31.73 22.21
C LEU A 58 1.21 -30.71 21.15
N TRP A 59 1.68 -29.47 21.25
CA TRP A 59 1.35 -28.43 20.27
C TRP A 59 1.91 -28.73 18.88
N LYS A 60 3.11 -29.31 18.79
CA LYS A 60 3.69 -29.77 17.52
C LYS A 60 2.82 -30.86 16.89
N GLY A 61 2.34 -31.84 17.65
CA GLY A 61 1.41 -32.86 17.16
C GLY A 61 0.12 -32.25 16.61
N ILE A 62 -0.49 -31.30 17.32
CA ILE A 62 -1.78 -30.68 16.96
C ILE A 62 -1.65 -29.73 15.75
N THR A 63 -0.58 -28.94 15.69
CA THR A 63 -0.43 -27.87 14.69
C THR A 63 0.39 -28.27 13.47
N SER A 64 1.17 -29.35 13.57
CA SER A 64 1.94 -29.84 12.44
C SER A 64 1.01 -30.31 11.33
N VAL A 65 1.45 -30.05 10.11
CA VAL A 65 0.87 -30.67 8.92
C VAL A 65 1.85 -31.75 8.49
N SER A 66 1.37 -32.85 7.92
CA SER A 66 2.25 -33.83 7.28
C SER A 66 3.26 -33.14 6.35
N ASN A 67 4.48 -33.67 6.27
CA ASN A 67 5.54 -33.07 5.42
C ASN A 67 5.07 -32.88 3.97
N ALA A 68 4.28 -33.82 3.44
CA ALA A 68 3.65 -33.70 2.13
C ALA A 68 2.63 -32.55 2.06
N GLY A 69 1.80 -32.38 3.10
CA GLY A 69 0.83 -31.28 3.20
C GLY A 69 1.50 -29.91 3.32
N LYS A 70 2.59 -29.80 4.10
CA LYS A 70 3.37 -28.56 4.25
C LYS A 70 4.08 -28.16 2.94
N LYS A 71 4.66 -29.13 2.22
CA LYS A 71 5.36 -28.88 0.95
C LYS A 71 4.44 -28.50 -0.21
N ARG A 72 3.26 -29.14 -0.32
CA ARG A 72 2.36 -28.99 -1.48
C ARG A 72 1.10 -28.15 -1.21
N GLY A 73 0.88 -27.70 0.03
CA GLY A 73 -0.27 -26.85 0.37
C GLY A 73 -1.62 -27.56 0.27
N ARG A 74 -1.67 -28.85 0.69
CA ARG A 74 -2.91 -29.67 0.62
C ARG A 74 -3.94 -29.31 1.71
N ALA A 75 -3.52 -28.62 2.76
CA ALA A 75 -4.37 -28.26 3.88
C ALA A 75 -5.09 -26.91 3.64
N LYS A 76 -6.38 -26.85 3.99
CA LYS A 76 -7.15 -25.60 4.03
C LYS A 76 -6.69 -24.74 5.21
N ASN A 77 -6.57 -23.43 5.03
CA ASN A 77 -6.13 -22.50 6.09
C ASN A 77 -7.23 -22.10 7.10
N VAL A 78 -8.47 -22.56 6.92
CA VAL A 78 -9.66 -22.08 7.65
C VAL A 78 -9.71 -22.59 9.10
N SER A 79 -9.16 -23.76 9.39
CA SER A 79 -9.27 -24.44 10.71
C SER A 79 -7.94 -24.55 11.47
N LYS A 80 -6.95 -23.70 11.20
CA LYS A 80 -5.67 -23.78 11.95
C LYS A 80 -5.89 -23.49 13.43
N SER A 81 -5.70 -24.50 14.26
CA SER A 81 -5.60 -24.36 15.71
C SER A 81 -4.45 -23.40 16.03
N LYS A 82 -4.77 -22.35 16.79
CA LYS A 82 -3.74 -21.42 17.26
C LYS A 82 -3.08 -22.03 18.48
N ILE A 83 -1.74 -21.99 18.50
CA ILE A 83 -0.98 -22.33 19.69
C ILE A 83 -1.38 -21.32 20.77
N LYS A 84 -1.83 -21.83 21.92
CA LYS A 84 -2.06 -21.05 23.13
C LYS A 84 -0.99 -21.42 24.13
N ASP A 85 -0.27 -20.43 24.62
CA ASP A 85 0.65 -20.65 25.73
C ASP A 85 -0.18 -20.77 27.02
N LEU A 86 -0.14 -21.96 27.64
CA LEU A 86 -0.89 -22.27 28.86
C LEU A 86 -0.17 -21.78 30.13
N ASN A 87 1.13 -21.49 30.03
CA ASN A 87 1.92 -21.01 31.15
C ASN A 87 1.72 -19.51 31.38
N ARG A 88 1.24 -18.79 30.36
CA ARG A 88 0.95 -17.36 30.45
C ARG A 88 -0.21 -17.10 31.42
N GLY A 89 0.05 -16.30 32.45
CA GLY A 89 -0.93 -15.95 33.48
C GLY A 89 -1.01 -16.94 34.66
N GLN A 90 -0.09 -17.90 34.75
CA GLN A 90 0.09 -18.75 35.92
C GLN A 90 1.21 -18.21 36.82
N ILE A 91 1.03 -18.33 38.13
CA ILE A 91 2.01 -17.91 39.15
C ILE A 91 2.45 -19.15 39.90
N ILE A 92 3.76 -19.30 40.12
CA ILE A 92 4.34 -20.43 40.86
C ILE A 92 3.80 -20.40 42.31
N GLY A 93 3.38 -21.55 42.81
CA GLY A 93 2.77 -21.68 44.15
C GLY A 93 1.26 -21.39 44.19
N VAL A 94 0.64 -20.97 43.08
CA VAL A 94 -0.83 -20.79 43.01
C VAL A 94 -1.46 -22.01 42.34
N GLY A 95 -2.33 -22.71 43.05
CA GLY A 95 -3.04 -23.91 42.57
C GLY A 95 -4.52 -23.92 42.95
N LYS A 96 -5.17 -25.07 42.69
CA LYS A 96 -6.59 -25.28 43.06
C LYS A 96 -6.78 -25.21 44.58
N ALA A 97 -5.86 -25.81 45.34
CA ALA A 97 -5.78 -25.62 46.78
C ALA A 97 -5.31 -24.19 47.09
N ASN A 98 -6.04 -23.48 47.95
CA ASN A 98 -5.75 -22.11 48.34
C ASN A 98 -4.70 -22.06 49.47
N ILE A 99 -3.47 -22.46 49.16
CA ILE A 99 -2.38 -22.50 50.13
C ILE A 99 -1.46 -21.30 49.93
N VAL A 100 -1.10 -20.64 51.02
CA VAL A 100 -0.07 -19.60 51.04
C VAL A 100 1.27 -20.27 51.28
N TRP A 101 2.11 -20.27 50.24
CA TRP A 101 3.50 -20.70 50.29
C TRP A 101 4.41 -19.49 50.51
N PRO A 102 5.12 -19.40 51.66
CA PRO A 102 6.09 -18.35 51.91
C PRO A 102 7.27 -18.47 50.93
N GLY A 103 7.65 -17.36 50.30
CA GLY A 103 8.69 -17.29 49.27
C GLY A 103 8.22 -17.61 47.84
N LEU A 104 7.01 -18.16 47.65
CA LEU A 104 6.44 -18.43 46.32
C LEU A 104 5.22 -17.56 46.03
N SER A 105 4.14 -17.76 46.80
CA SER A 105 2.87 -17.04 46.62
C SER A 105 2.74 -15.80 47.50
N ALA A 106 3.50 -15.76 48.60
CA ALA A 106 3.57 -14.64 49.54
C ALA A 106 5.03 -14.38 49.92
N PRO A 107 5.39 -13.15 50.31
CA PRO A 107 6.72 -12.88 50.85
C PRO A 107 6.95 -13.67 52.15
N ILE A 108 8.22 -14.00 52.42
CA ILE A 108 8.63 -14.77 53.61
C ILE A 108 8.32 -13.99 54.90
N ILE A 109 8.43 -12.66 54.86
CA ILE A 109 8.15 -11.77 55.99
C ILE A 109 7.03 -10.81 55.59
N ARG A 110 6.00 -10.67 56.43
CA ARG A 110 4.98 -9.63 56.32
C ARG A 110 5.07 -8.74 57.56
N GLY A 111 5.55 -7.51 57.37
CA GLY A 111 5.79 -6.60 58.50
C GLY A 111 6.93 -7.10 59.38
N LYS A 112 6.64 -7.51 60.62
CA LYS A 112 7.61 -8.07 61.58
C LYS A 112 7.48 -9.59 61.76
N GLU A 113 6.50 -10.21 61.13
CA GLU A 113 6.15 -11.62 61.35
C GLU A 113 6.62 -12.49 60.18
N LEU A 114 7.13 -13.67 60.52
CA LEU A 114 7.45 -14.73 59.57
C LEU A 114 6.15 -15.38 59.08
N VAL A 115 5.95 -15.45 57.77
CA VAL A 115 4.74 -16.03 57.19
C VAL A 115 4.86 -17.55 57.20
N GLU A 116 3.96 -18.22 57.92
CA GLU A 116 3.84 -19.67 57.91
C GLU A 116 2.95 -20.18 56.77
N GLN A 117 3.17 -21.43 56.38
CA GLN A 117 2.33 -22.11 55.40
C GLN A 117 0.96 -22.39 56.01
N HIS A 118 -0.09 -21.80 55.45
CA HIS A 118 -1.47 -22.05 55.87
C HIS A 118 -2.41 -22.09 54.66
N GLN A 119 -3.51 -22.83 54.82
CA GLN A 119 -4.58 -22.87 53.83
C GLN A 119 -5.60 -21.78 54.14
N LEU A 120 -5.86 -20.92 53.16
CA LEU A 120 -6.92 -19.92 53.22
C LEU A 120 -8.29 -20.57 52.99
N PRO A 121 -9.39 -19.94 53.46
CA PRO A 121 -10.74 -20.40 53.18
C PRO A 121 -11.01 -20.63 51.69
N GLU A 122 -11.90 -21.58 51.39
CA GLU A 122 -12.28 -21.90 50.02
C GLU A 122 -13.19 -20.81 49.44
N ASP A 123 -12.64 -20.00 48.54
CA ASP A 123 -13.40 -19.02 47.77
C ASP A 123 -13.95 -19.69 46.49
N PRO A 124 -15.28 -19.90 46.35
CA PRO A 124 -15.86 -20.59 45.20
C PRO A 124 -15.68 -19.83 43.86
N ASP A 125 -15.41 -18.52 43.92
CA ASP A 125 -15.20 -17.67 42.74
C ASP A 125 -13.73 -17.47 42.36
N ARG A 126 -12.78 -17.94 43.18
CA ARG A 126 -11.35 -17.76 42.92
C ARG A 126 -10.90 -18.48 41.64
N GLU A 127 -11.38 -19.71 41.45
CA GLU A 127 -11.09 -20.49 40.23
C GLU A 127 -11.63 -19.79 38.98
N LYS A 128 -12.85 -19.23 39.05
CA LYS A 128 -13.45 -18.47 37.95
C LYS A 128 -12.63 -17.21 37.62
N LYS A 129 -12.17 -16.48 38.64
CA LYS A 129 -11.31 -15.30 38.48
C LYS A 129 -9.97 -15.66 37.81
N LEU A 130 -9.33 -16.75 38.23
CA LEU A 130 -8.08 -17.23 37.61
C LEU A 130 -8.28 -17.60 36.14
N ILE A 131 -9.38 -18.29 35.82
CA ILE A 131 -9.74 -18.64 34.43
C ILE A 131 -10.01 -17.37 33.60
N GLN A 132 -10.69 -16.38 34.18
CA GLN A 132 -10.97 -15.12 33.50
C GLN A 132 -9.69 -14.34 33.17
N ILE A 133 -8.76 -14.23 34.13
CA ILE A 133 -7.45 -13.59 33.93
C ILE A 133 -6.67 -14.31 32.82
N ARG A 134 -6.62 -15.64 32.86
CA ARG A 134 -5.99 -16.47 31.82
C ARG A 134 -6.59 -16.19 30.43
N ASP A 135 -7.92 -16.16 30.34
CA ASP A 135 -8.62 -15.99 29.06
C ASP A 135 -8.49 -14.56 28.50
N GLN A 136 -8.44 -13.56 29.38
CA GLN A 136 -8.11 -12.18 29.00
C GLN A 136 -6.69 -12.09 28.39
N MET A 137 -5.69 -12.73 29.00
CA MET A 137 -4.31 -12.71 28.51
C MET A 137 -4.11 -13.53 27.22
N GLY A 138 -4.95 -14.54 26.97
CA GLY A 138 -4.84 -15.46 25.84
C GLY A 138 -5.46 -15.00 24.51
N THR A 139 -6.28 -13.94 24.50
CA THR A 139 -7.01 -13.50 23.30
C THR A 139 -6.21 -12.50 22.46
N ILE A 140 -5.39 -13.00 21.52
CA ILE A 140 -4.74 -12.14 20.52
C ILE A 140 -5.80 -11.58 19.55
N LYS A 141 -6.18 -10.31 19.74
CA LYS A 141 -6.99 -9.55 18.77
C LYS A 141 -6.13 -9.19 17.56
N ARG A 142 -6.64 -9.43 16.35
CA ARG A 142 -5.98 -8.93 15.13
C ARG A 142 -6.23 -7.42 15.06
N PRO A 143 -5.20 -6.56 14.97
CA PRO A 143 -5.43 -5.14 14.79
C PRO A 143 -6.17 -4.92 13.47
N LYS A 144 -7.29 -4.19 13.53
CA LYS A 144 -7.95 -3.67 12.33
C LYS A 144 -7.14 -2.43 11.93
N LEU A 145 -6.62 -2.41 10.71
CA LEU A 145 -5.92 -1.24 10.18
C LEU A 145 -6.91 -0.08 10.03
N SER A 146 -6.46 1.13 10.35
CA SER A 146 -7.23 2.34 10.07
C SER A 146 -7.40 2.52 8.54
N PRO A 147 -8.45 3.24 8.08
CA PRO A 147 -8.60 3.54 6.66
C PRO A 147 -7.40 4.28 6.04
N ILE A 148 -6.68 5.07 6.85
CA ILE A 148 -5.51 5.86 6.44
C ILE A 148 -4.29 4.96 6.20
N GLU A 149 -4.09 3.95 7.04
CA GLU A 149 -3.00 2.96 6.90
C GLU A 149 -3.27 1.90 5.82
N ARG A 150 -4.49 1.90 5.27
CA ARG A 150 -4.89 0.94 4.25
C ARG A 150 -4.26 1.31 2.91
N GLY A 151 -3.79 0.31 2.18
CA GLY A 151 -3.43 0.49 0.77
C GLY A 151 -4.67 0.66 -0.12
N TRP A 152 -4.51 0.37 -1.42
CA TRP A 152 -5.58 0.57 -2.41
C TRP A 152 -6.85 -0.25 -2.15
N SER A 153 -6.74 -1.41 -1.49
CA SER A 153 -7.90 -2.27 -1.25
C SER A 153 -7.70 -3.23 -0.08
N GLY A 154 -8.76 -3.43 0.70
CA GLY A 154 -8.84 -4.42 1.76
C GLY A 154 -7.69 -4.36 2.76
N SER A 155 -7.31 -5.54 3.20
CA SER A 155 -6.07 -5.80 3.92
C SER A 155 -4.90 -6.07 2.97
N LYS A 156 -5.00 -5.72 1.68
CA LYS A 156 -3.93 -5.98 0.71
C LYS A 156 -2.81 -4.97 0.90
N LEU A 157 -1.59 -5.41 0.58
CA LEU A 157 -0.38 -4.61 0.73
C LEU A 157 -0.16 -3.52 -0.34
N PRO A 158 -0.57 -3.66 -1.62
CA PRO A 158 -0.36 -2.61 -2.61
C PRO A 158 -0.95 -1.25 -2.20
N GLY A 159 -0.16 -0.20 -2.31
CA GLY A 159 -0.45 1.17 -1.86
C GLY A 159 -0.06 1.47 -0.41
N ARG A 160 0.34 0.46 0.39
CA ARG A 160 0.72 0.64 1.79
C ARG A 160 2.20 0.99 1.92
N SER A 161 2.53 1.85 2.88
CA SER A 161 3.89 2.11 3.35
C SER A 161 4.42 0.94 4.20
N ILE A 162 5.65 0.53 3.93
CA ILE A 162 6.40 -0.45 4.72
C ILE A 162 7.32 0.24 5.72
N GLY A 163 7.56 1.54 5.53
CA GLY A 163 8.55 2.33 6.27
C GLY A 163 9.93 2.30 5.62
N ARG A 164 10.87 2.99 6.25
CA ARG A 164 12.23 3.21 5.73
C ARG A 164 13.03 1.91 5.46
N PRO A 165 13.96 1.93 4.50
CA PRO A 165 14.94 0.86 4.31
C PRO A 165 15.71 0.50 5.58
N ASP A 166 16.20 -0.74 5.63
CA ASP A 166 17.10 -1.13 6.72
C ASP A 166 18.44 -0.40 6.53
N PRO A 167 19.07 0.13 7.60
CA PRO A 167 20.36 0.83 7.49
C PRO A 167 21.45 -0.12 7.01
N VAL A 168 22.40 0.41 6.24
CA VAL A 168 23.57 -0.33 5.76
C VAL A 168 24.80 0.41 6.29
N GLU A 169 25.54 -0.23 7.20
CA GLU A 169 26.71 0.36 7.85
C GLU A 169 26.36 1.71 8.53
N GLU A 170 26.89 2.82 8.03
CA GLU A 170 26.65 4.18 8.56
C GLU A 170 25.52 4.93 7.83
N ASP A 171 25.04 4.41 6.69
CA ASP A 171 23.99 5.05 5.88
C ASP A 171 22.60 4.83 6.49
N ASN A 172 22.09 5.86 7.16
CA ASN A 172 20.72 5.92 7.67
C ASN A 172 19.77 6.56 6.64
N PHE A 173 18.79 5.78 6.17
CA PHE A 173 17.75 6.25 5.23
C PHE A 173 16.63 7.02 5.95
N GLU A 174 16.99 8.10 6.65
CA GLU A 174 16.01 8.98 7.30
C GLU A 174 15.26 9.81 6.26
N GLY A 175 13.98 10.07 6.49
CA GLY A 175 13.10 10.74 5.53
C GLY A 175 12.67 9.89 4.32
N PHE A 176 13.17 8.67 4.16
CA PHE A 176 12.71 7.77 3.09
C PHE A 176 11.45 7.00 3.49
N ASP A 177 10.46 6.98 2.60
CA ASP A 177 9.33 6.06 2.68
C ASP A 177 9.38 5.05 1.53
N THR A 178 8.91 3.84 1.83
CA THR A 178 8.86 2.73 0.89
C THR A 178 7.42 2.26 0.73
N LYS A 179 6.86 2.35 -0.48
CA LYS A 179 5.50 1.92 -0.81
C LYS A 179 5.48 0.69 -1.71
N VAL A 180 4.54 -0.22 -1.45
CA VAL A 180 4.34 -1.44 -2.27
C VAL A 180 3.48 -1.12 -3.48
N LEU A 181 3.91 -1.50 -4.67
CA LEU A 181 3.12 -1.34 -5.89
C LEU A 181 2.42 -2.63 -6.31
N GLU A 182 3.13 -3.75 -6.23
CA GLU A 182 2.58 -5.05 -6.59
C GLU A 182 3.15 -6.12 -5.65
N LEU A 183 2.26 -6.94 -5.09
CA LEU A 183 2.64 -8.18 -4.41
C LEU A 183 1.88 -9.33 -5.05
N LYS A 184 2.59 -10.17 -5.79
CA LYS A 184 2.00 -11.33 -6.47
C LYS A 184 2.67 -12.63 -6.05
N THR A 185 1.89 -13.69 -6.08
CA THR A 185 2.42 -15.04 -5.98
C THR A 185 2.83 -15.51 -7.36
N VAL A 186 4.07 -15.99 -7.48
CA VAL A 186 4.58 -16.62 -8.69
C VAL A 186 4.90 -18.09 -8.40
N PHE A 187 4.78 -18.94 -9.41
CA PHE A 187 5.08 -20.36 -9.31
C PHE A 187 6.22 -20.72 -10.25
N ASN A 188 7.09 -21.63 -9.82
CA ASN A 188 8.13 -22.22 -10.66
C ASN A 188 8.10 -23.75 -10.52
N MET A 189 8.29 -24.48 -11.62
CA MET A 189 8.39 -25.94 -11.59
C MET A 189 9.81 -26.36 -11.20
N LYS A 190 9.93 -27.28 -10.25
CA LYS A 190 11.20 -27.89 -9.83
C LYS A 190 11.08 -29.40 -9.89
N GLY A 191 12.16 -30.11 -10.25
CA GLY A 191 12.17 -31.58 -10.31
C GLY A 191 11.68 -32.24 -9.01
N ASN A 192 12.30 -31.90 -7.87
CA ASN A 192 12.01 -32.60 -6.60
C ASN A 192 10.70 -32.13 -5.94
N PHE A 193 10.38 -30.84 -6.05
CA PHE A 193 9.26 -30.23 -5.32
C PHE A 193 8.00 -30.02 -6.17
N GLY A 194 8.09 -30.20 -7.49
CA GLY A 194 7.06 -29.82 -8.43
C GLY A 194 6.82 -28.30 -8.41
N ARG A 195 5.54 -27.89 -8.39
CA ARG A 195 5.14 -26.48 -8.40
C ARG A 195 5.52 -25.77 -7.09
N THR A 196 6.62 -25.03 -7.11
CA THR A 196 7.13 -24.26 -5.97
C THR A 196 6.59 -22.84 -5.97
N ARG A 197 5.98 -22.42 -4.86
CA ARG A 197 5.45 -21.06 -4.66
C ARG A 197 6.56 -20.09 -4.26
N ARG A 198 6.58 -18.88 -4.83
CA ARG A 198 7.35 -17.72 -4.36
C ARG A 198 6.49 -16.46 -4.34
N GLN A 199 6.88 -15.49 -3.55
CA GLN A 199 6.29 -14.14 -3.57
C GLN A 199 7.20 -13.20 -4.35
N SER A 200 6.62 -12.42 -5.26
CA SER A 200 7.28 -11.34 -5.98
C SER A 200 6.73 -10.01 -5.47
N ALA A 201 7.62 -9.14 -5.01
CA ALA A 201 7.31 -7.80 -4.55
C ALA A 201 7.94 -6.78 -5.49
N LEU A 202 7.13 -5.83 -5.98
CA LEU A 202 7.57 -4.63 -6.68
C LEU A 202 7.29 -3.44 -5.76
N VAL A 203 8.34 -2.70 -5.46
CA VAL A 203 8.36 -1.67 -4.42
C VAL A 203 9.07 -0.42 -4.96
N VAL A 204 8.62 0.74 -4.49
CA VAL A 204 9.23 2.06 -4.76
C VAL A 204 9.62 2.71 -3.43
N THR A 205 10.77 3.37 -3.41
CA THR A 205 11.34 4.06 -2.24
C THR A 205 11.81 5.44 -2.64
N GLY A 206 11.68 6.43 -1.77
CA GLY A 206 12.08 7.80 -2.07
C GLY A 206 11.88 8.73 -0.87
N ASN A 207 12.48 9.91 -0.97
CA ASN A 207 12.56 10.90 0.11
C ASN A 207 11.56 12.05 -0.02
N GLY A 208 10.67 12.02 -1.01
CA GLY A 208 9.75 13.12 -1.30
C GLY A 208 10.38 14.37 -1.91
N ASN A 209 11.70 14.37 -2.14
CA ASN A 209 12.48 15.51 -2.65
C ASN A 209 13.23 15.14 -3.95
N GLY A 210 12.56 14.42 -4.85
CA GLY A 210 13.09 14.07 -6.16
C GLY A 210 14.07 12.88 -6.18
N LEU A 211 14.49 12.31 -5.04
CA LEU A 211 15.25 11.07 -5.03
C LEU A 211 14.31 9.88 -4.87
N ALA A 212 14.28 9.00 -5.87
CA ALA A 212 13.48 7.79 -5.81
C ALA A 212 14.12 6.61 -6.56
N GLY A 213 13.84 5.41 -6.07
CA GLY A 213 14.31 4.15 -6.63
C GLY A 213 13.22 3.10 -6.57
N PHE A 214 13.33 2.08 -7.41
CA PHE A 214 12.41 0.96 -7.40
C PHE A 214 13.14 -0.36 -7.58
N ALA A 215 12.56 -1.43 -7.03
CA ALA A 215 13.11 -2.75 -7.21
C ALA A 215 12.03 -3.83 -7.23
N LEU A 216 12.34 -4.90 -7.97
CA LEU A 216 11.62 -6.16 -7.92
C LEU A 216 12.49 -7.17 -7.19
N ALA A 217 11.93 -7.82 -6.17
CA ALA A 217 12.55 -8.93 -5.49
C ALA A 217 11.59 -10.10 -5.32
N LYS A 218 12.17 -11.31 -5.22
CA LYS A 218 11.43 -12.55 -5.00
C LYS A 218 11.91 -13.23 -3.72
N GLY A 219 10.97 -13.75 -2.95
CA GLY A 219 11.22 -14.47 -1.70
C GLY A 219 10.36 -15.72 -1.59
N ILE A 220 10.68 -16.60 -0.64
CA ILE A 220 9.81 -17.74 -0.28
C ILE A 220 8.55 -17.18 0.41
N GLU A 221 8.75 -16.27 1.36
CA GLU A 221 7.69 -15.56 2.07
C GLU A 221 7.52 -14.11 1.58
N ALA A 222 6.35 -13.53 1.86
CA ALA A 222 6.04 -12.14 1.51
C ALA A 222 6.96 -11.15 2.24
N ARG A 223 7.13 -11.31 3.56
CA ARG A 223 8.01 -10.42 4.36
C ARG A 223 9.45 -10.44 3.86
N ALA A 224 9.98 -11.63 3.56
CA ALA A 224 11.32 -11.77 3.00
C ALA A 224 11.46 -11.12 1.62
N ALA A 225 10.44 -11.24 0.75
CA ALA A 225 10.44 -10.58 -0.56
C ALA A 225 10.39 -9.05 -0.42
N LEU A 226 9.55 -8.53 0.49
CA LEU A 226 9.42 -7.10 0.77
C LEU A 226 10.72 -6.50 1.30
N ARG A 227 11.36 -7.13 2.30
CA ARG A 227 12.65 -6.67 2.85
C ARG A 227 13.73 -6.59 1.77
N LYS A 228 13.83 -7.63 0.93
CA LYS A 228 14.77 -7.64 -0.20
C LYS A 228 14.46 -6.56 -1.23
N ALA A 229 13.19 -6.31 -1.54
CA ALA A 229 12.80 -5.28 -2.50
C ALA A 229 13.10 -3.88 -1.96
N LYS A 230 12.78 -3.64 -0.68
CA LYS A 230 13.04 -2.40 0.05
C LYS A 230 14.52 -2.02 -0.01
N ASN A 231 15.41 -2.88 0.49
CA ASN A 231 16.84 -2.57 0.57
C ASN A 231 17.47 -2.46 -0.83
N ARG A 232 17.02 -3.29 -1.80
CA ARG A 232 17.50 -3.20 -3.20
C ARG A 232 17.06 -1.92 -3.90
N SER A 233 15.90 -1.37 -3.56
CA SER A 233 15.42 -0.11 -4.14
C SER A 233 16.22 1.09 -3.64
N ALA A 234 16.65 1.07 -2.38
CA ALA A 234 17.49 2.10 -1.78
C ALA A 234 18.90 2.15 -2.41
N GLN A 235 19.41 1.02 -2.89
CA GLN A 235 20.69 0.96 -3.62
C GLN A 235 20.60 1.50 -5.06
N LYS A 236 19.40 1.74 -5.59
CA LYS A 236 19.16 2.12 -6.99
C LYS A 236 18.29 3.37 -7.08
N LEU A 237 18.73 4.42 -6.37
CA LEU A 237 18.08 5.72 -6.41
C LEU A 237 18.44 6.46 -7.69
N MET A 238 17.49 7.26 -8.17
CA MET A 238 17.62 8.12 -9.32
C MET A 238 17.15 9.51 -8.90
N HIS A 239 17.87 10.54 -9.35
CA HIS A 239 17.49 11.92 -9.14
C HIS A 239 16.53 12.37 -10.25
N ILE A 240 15.36 12.85 -9.83
CA ILE A 240 14.28 13.35 -10.68
C ILE A 240 14.16 14.85 -10.46
N LYS A 241 14.40 15.62 -11.52
CA LYS A 241 14.24 17.07 -11.50
C LYS A 241 12.76 17.43 -11.30
N LEU A 242 12.46 18.26 -10.31
CA LEU A 242 11.10 18.75 -10.03
C LEU A 242 11.01 20.22 -10.40
N PHE A 243 9.97 20.60 -11.14
CA PHE A 243 9.69 21.99 -11.42
C PHE A 243 8.93 22.60 -10.23
N ARG A 244 9.50 23.68 -9.66
CA ARG A 244 8.94 24.39 -8.51
C ARG A 244 8.60 23.46 -7.33
N ASN A 245 9.33 22.34 -7.19
CA ASN A 245 9.12 21.32 -6.15
C ASN A 245 7.69 20.73 -6.07
N HIS A 246 6.90 20.78 -7.15
CA HIS A 246 5.52 20.25 -7.14
C HIS A 246 5.13 19.45 -8.39
N THR A 247 5.71 19.72 -9.57
CA THR A 247 5.32 19.09 -10.85
C THR A 247 6.55 18.67 -11.69
N VAL A 248 6.31 18.00 -12.81
CA VAL A 248 7.30 17.69 -13.86
C VAL A 248 7.70 18.94 -14.66
N CYS A 249 8.86 18.92 -15.33
CA CYS A 249 9.39 20.09 -16.07
C CYS A 249 8.58 20.48 -17.30
N HIS A 250 8.10 19.50 -18.05
CA HIS A 250 7.30 19.71 -19.26
C HIS A 250 6.38 18.50 -19.47
N ASP A 251 5.39 18.65 -20.35
CA ASP A 251 4.63 17.50 -20.86
C ASP A 251 5.58 16.50 -21.51
N PHE A 252 5.27 15.20 -21.45
CA PHE A 252 6.07 14.21 -22.17
C PHE A 252 5.28 12.96 -22.53
N PHE A 253 5.73 12.30 -23.58
CA PHE A 253 5.30 10.96 -23.96
C PHE A 253 6.39 9.93 -23.63
N THR A 254 5.98 8.82 -23.03
CA THR A 254 6.86 7.65 -22.93
C THR A 254 6.18 6.35 -23.28
N GLN A 255 6.98 5.43 -23.82
CA GLN A 255 6.55 4.09 -24.15
C GLN A 255 7.56 3.09 -23.61
N PHE A 256 7.06 2.06 -22.92
CA PHE A 256 7.86 0.89 -22.53
C PHE A 256 7.13 -0.39 -22.97
N GLY A 257 7.66 -1.03 -24.01
CA GLY A 257 6.97 -2.12 -24.69
C GLY A 257 5.62 -1.65 -25.26
N THR A 258 4.52 -2.26 -24.82
CA THR A 258 3.14 -1.94 -25.26
C THR A 258 2.42 -0.95 -24.34
N THR A 259 3.07 -0.50 -23.26
CA THR A 259 2.50 0.50 -22.34
C THR A 259 2.92 1.88 -22.80
N LYS A 260 1.93 2.74 -23.09
CA LYS A 260 2.11 4.13 -23.49
C LYS A 260 1.64 5.03 -22.34
N ILE A 261 2.40 6.07 -22.01
CA ILE A 261 2.06 7.02 -20.96
C ILE A 261 2.17 8.43 -21.54
N TYR A 262 1.10 9.19 -21.36
CA TYR A 262 1.02 10.61 -21.69
C TYR A 262 0.96 11.38 -20.40
N VAL A 263 1.99 12.18 -20.13
CA VAL A 263 2.10 13.03 -18.94
C VAL A 263 1.90 14.48 -19.35
N SER A 264 1.09 15.19 -18.58
CA SER A 264 0.94 16.63 -18.70
C SER A 264 1.28 17.31 -17.39
N GLN A 265 2.10 18.35 -17.47
CA GLN A 265 2.39 19.28 -16.40
C GLN A 265 1.11 20.01 -15.97
N LYS A 266 0.96 20.27 -14.67
CA LYS A 266 -0.20 20.96 -14.10
C LYS A 266 0.23 22.04 -13.11
N PRO A 267 -0.56 23.13 -12.99
CA PRO A 267 -0.32 24.15 -12.00
C PRO A 267 -0.61 23.63 -10.58
N GLU A 268 -0.16 24.40 -9.59
CA GLU A 268 -0.38 24.11 -8.18
C GLU A 268 -1.88 23.98 -7.85
N GLY A 269 -2.23 23.01 -7.00
CA GLY A 269 -3.60 22.78 -6.54
C GLY A 269 -4.45 21.91 -7.46
N HIS A 270 -3.91 21.42 -8.58
CA HIS A 270 -4.59 20.44 -9.43
C HIS A 270 -4.66 19.04 -8.78
N GLY A 271 -3.63 18.68 -8.02
CA GLY A 271 -3.44 17.36 -7.45
C GLY A 271 -3.07 16.28 -8.47
N LEU A 272 -3.00 15.04 -7.98
CA LEU A 272 -2.61 13.86 -8.75
C LEU A 272 -3.83 13.19 -9.42
N VAL A 273 -4.01 13.44 -10.71
CA VAL A 273 -5.02 12.79 -11.55
C VAL A 273 -4.34 11.80 -12.48
N CYS A 274 -4.12 10.59 -11.97
CA CYS A 274 -3.37 9.55 -12.68
C CYS A 274 -3.76 8.14 -12.24
N HIS A 275 -3.18 7.13 -12.88
CA HIS A 275 -3.32 5.74 -12.46
C HIS A 275 -2.78 5.55 -11.03
N ARG A 276 -3.47 4.76 -10.19
CA ARG A 276 -3.14 4.56 -8.75
C ARG A 276 -1.67 4.22 -8.46
N ALA A 277 -1.02 3.47 -9.36
CA ALA A 277 0.40 3.14 -9.21
C ALA A 277 1.32 4.33 -9.49
N ILE A 278 0.97 5.18 -10.47
CA ILE A 278 1.68 6.43 -10.74
C ILE A 278 1.48 7.38 -9.56
N LYS A 279 0.26 7.47 -9.02
CA LYS A 279 -0.04 8.28 -7.82
C LYS A 279 0.88 7.92 -6.65
N THR A 280 1.00 6.64 -6.32
CA THR A 280 1.92 6.19 -5.26
C THR A 280 3.39 6.42 -5.57
N ILE A 281 3.79 6.44 -6.84
CA ILE A 281 5.16 6.79 -7.23
C ILE A 281 5.38 8.29 -7.04
N CYS A 282 4.46 9.13 -7.50
CA CYS A 282 4.50 10.59 -7.32
C CYS A 282 4.59 10.98 -5.84
N GLU A 283 3.81 10.35 -4.97
CA GLU A 283 3.87 10.57 -3.52
C GLU A 283 5.26 10.27 -2.92
N VAL A 284 5.97 9.27 -3.45
CA VAL A 284 7.30 8.87 -2.97
C VAL A 284 8.41 9.74 -3.58
N VAL A 285 8.20 10.22 -4.81
CA VAL A 285 9.12 11.13 -5.51
C VAL A 285 8.99 12.57 -4.98
N GLY A 286 7.80 13.02 -4.59
CA GLY A 286 7.53 14.42 -4.23
C GLY A 286 6.70 15.21 -5.25
N ILE A 287 6.13 14.54 -6.26
CA ILE A 287 5.27 15.20 -7.24
C ILE A 287 3.87 15.35 -6.64
N LYS A 288 3.38 16.59 -6.52
CA LYS A 288 2.08 16.95 -5.95
C LYS A 288 1.01 17.12 -7.03
N ASP A 289 1.37 17.68 -8.18
CA ASP A 289 0.44 18.00 -9.26
C ASP A 289 0.86 17.30 -10.56
N LEU A 290 -0.05 16.51 -11.13
CA LEU A 290 0.21 15.78 -12.37
C LEU A 290 -1.09 15.29 -12.99
N HIS A 291 -1.17 15.36 -14.33
CA HIS A 291 -2.13 14.55 -15.08
C HIS A 291 -1.38 13.50 -15.88
N ALA A 292 -1.73 12.22 -15.71
CA ALA A 292 -1.10 11.14 -16.47
C ALA A 292 -2.11 10.10 -16.94
N LYS A 293 -2.14 9.86 -18.25
CA LYS A 293 -2.97 8.85 -18.89
C LYS A 293 -2.10 7.68 -19.35
N VAL A 294 -2.51 6.47 -18.96
CA VAL A 294 -1.89 5.22 -19.44
C VAL A 294 -2.78 4.63 -20.52
N GLU A 295 -2.17 4.27 -21.64
CA GLU A 295 -2.81 3.57 -22.77
C GLU A 295 -2.08 2.25 -23.09
N GLY A 296 -2.81 1.31 -23.67
CA GLY A 296 -2.30 -0.04 -23.97
C GLY A 296 -2.25 -0.94 -22.73
N SER A 297 -1.10 -1.58 -22.48
CA SER A 297 -0.97 -2.56 -21.39
C SER A 297 -0.91 -1.90 -20.01
N THR A 298 -1.76 -2.34 -19.08
CA THR A 298 -1.86 -1.81 -17.71
C THR A 298 -1.01 -2.58 -16.68
N ASN A 299 0.03 -3.30 -17.12
CA ASN A 299 0.92 -4.01 -16.22
C ASN A 299 1.74 -3.03 -15.36
N VAL A 300 1.59 -3.10 -14.03
CA VAL A 300 2.20 -2.16 -13.08
C VAL A 300 3.73 -2.06 -13.23
N GLY A 301 4.42 -3.18 -13.48
CA GLY A 301 5.86 -3.18 -13.69
C GLY A 301 6.31 -2.46 -14.97
N LYS A 302 5.49 -2.49 -16.03
CA LYS A 302 5.76 -1.74 -17.26
C LYS A 302 5.41 -0.27 -17.11
N ILE A 303 4.27 0.04 -16.47
CA ILE A 303 3.86 1.42 -16.15
C ILE A 303 4.98 2.11 -15.37
N LEU A 304 5.48 1.46 -14.32
CA LEU A 304 6.54 2.01 -13.49
C LEU A 304 7.80 2.30 -14.33
N LYS A 305 8.24 1.37 -15.18
CA LYS A 305 9.45 1.55 -15.99
C LYS A 305 9.27 2.66 -17.03
N ALA A 306 8.12 2.72 -17.71
CA ALA A 306 7.79 3.78 -18.65
C ALA A 306 7.77 5.16 -17.99
N PHE A 307 7.23 5.24 -16.77
CA PHE A 307 7.10 6.50 -16.04
C PHE A 307 8.47 7.02 -15.59
N PHE A 308 9.29 6.20 -14.93
CA PHE A 308 10.66 6.59 -14.56
C PHE A 308 11.53 6.91 -15.78
N LEU A 309 11.38 6.19 -16.89
CA LEU A 309 12.09 6.51 -18.13
C LEU A 309 11.76 7.92 -18.63
N GLY A 310 10.51 8.37 -18.46
CA GLY A 310 10.08 9.72 -18.85
C GLY A 310 10.61 10.80 -17.92
N LEU A 311 10.52 10.55 -16.61
CA LEU A 311 11.05 11.46 -15.59
C LEU A 311 12.57 11.66 -15.71
N ILE A 312 13.32 10.65 -16.12
CA ILE A 312 14.77 10.76 -16.32
C ILE A 312 15.10 11.52 -17.61
N ARG A 313 14.27 11.37 -18.65
CA ARG A 313 14.48 12.01 -19.96
C ARG A 313 14.01 13.47 -20.02
N GLN A 314 13.32 13.96 -19.00
CA GLN A 314 12.84 15.34 -19.00
C GLN A 314 14.02 16.32 -18.96
N LYS A 315 13.89 17.41 -19.71
CA LYS A 315 14.86 18.50 -19.69
C LYS A 315 14.39 19.55 -18.69
N SER A 316 15.31 20.05 -17.88
CA SER A 316 14.99 21.18 -17.00
C SER A 316 14.89 22.47 -17.82
N PRO A 317 14.17 23.49 -17.31
CA PRO A 317 14.16 24.83 -17.89
C PRO A 317 15.54 25.39 -18.21
N GLU A 318 16.51 25.15 -17.31
CA GLU A 318 17.89 25.58 -17.44
C GLU A 318 18.60 24.85 -18.59
N ASP A 319 18.48 23.51 -18.64
CA ASP A 319 19.07 22.71 -19.73
C ASP A 319 18.52 23.17 -21.10
N MET A 320 17.22 23.48 -21.17
CA MET A 320 16.58 23.94 -22.41
C MET A 320 17.05 25.33 -22.82
N ALA A 321 17.18 26.25 -21.87
CA ALA A 321 17.67 27.60 -22.14
C ALA A 321 19.09 27.56 -22.68
N GLU A 322 19.97 26.76 -22.07
CA GLU A 322 21.37 26.61 -22.48
C GLU A 322 21.51 25.92 -23.85
N GLU A 323 20.72 24.87 -24.12
CA GLU A 323 20.72 24.17 -25.41
C GLU A 323 20.32 25.10 -26.58
N LYS A 324 19.30 25.93 -26.35
CA LYS A 324 18.78 26.86 -27.37
C LYS A 324 19.50 28.20 -27.38
N LYS A 325 20.24 28.52 -26.32
CA LYS A 325 20.83 29.84 -26.08
C LYS A 325 19.79 30.96 -26.16
N LEU A 326 18.62 30.74 -25.58
CA LEU A 326 17.51 31.71 -25.51
C LEU A 326 16.90 31.75 -24.11
N HIS A 327 16.36 32.90 -23.72
CA HIS A 327 15.59 33.03 -22.48
C HIS A 327 14.30 32.20 -22.54
N LEU A 328 14.06 31.40 -21.51
CA LEU A 328 12.80 30.68 -21.36
C LEU A 328 11.80 31.56 -20.61
N VAL A 329 10.75 31.97 -21.32
CA VAL A 329 9.71 32.87 -20.79
C VAL A 329 8.39 32.12 -20.60
N GLU A 330 7.82 32.25 -19.41
CA GLU A 330 6.49 31.73 -19.07
C GLU A 330 5.44 32.85 -19.14
N PHE A 331 4.29 32.50 -19.71
CA PHE A 331 3.13 33.37 -19.77
C PHE A 331 1.99 32.77 -18.95
N CYS A 332 1.72 33.37 -17.79
CA CYS A 332 0.68 32.92 -16.87
C CYS A 332 -0.56 33.79 -16.96
N LYS A 333 -1.74 33.17 -17.01
CA LYS A 333 -3.03 33.89 -17.01
C LYS A 333 -3.22 34.71 -15.72
N GLU A 334 -2.75 34.19 -14.59
CA GLU A 334 -2.81 34.85 -13.27
C GLU A 334 -2.01 36.15 -13.24
N ASN A 335 -0.91 36.21 -14.01
CA ASN A 335 -0.09 37.40 -14.16
C ASN A 335 -0.49 38.23 -15.40
N ASN A 336 -1.75 38.13 -15.85
CA ASN A 336 -2.23 38.79 -17.08
C ASN A 336 -1.35 38.55 -18.31
N TYR A 337 -0.75 37.36 -18.43
CA TYR A 337 0.21 37.01 -19.49
C TYR A 337 1.42 37.96 -19.57
N PHE A 338 1.83 38.54 -18.45
CA PHE A 338 3.11 39.24 -18.35
C PHE A 338 4.27 38.23 -18.45
N PRO A 339 5.32 38.53 -19.25
CA PRO A 339 6.45 37.62 -19.47
C PRO A 339 7.26 37.42 -18.18
N ASN A 340 7.31 36.19 -17.69
CA ASN A 340 8.17 35.82 -16.57
C ASN A 340 9.36 34.98 -17.05
N VAL A 341 10.58 35.44 -16.85
CA VAL A 341 11.78 34.70 -17.24
C VAL A 341 12.03 33.60 -16.22
N ILE A 342 11.91 32.32 -16.63
CA ILE A 342 12.18 31.17 -15.77
C ILE A 342 13.68 30.86 -15.74
N ALA A 343 14.32 30.88 -16.91
CA ALA A 343 15.72 30.50 -17.06
C ALA A 343 16.39 31.36 -18.13
N SER A 344 17.63 31.74 -17.87
CA SER A 344 18.50 32.46 -18.79
C SER A 344 19.74 31.62 -19.11
N PRO A 345 20.13 31.51 -20.39
CA PRO A 345 21.39 30.87 -20.75
C PRO A 345 22.57 31.73 -20.33
N LYS A 346 23.77 31.15 -20.32
CA LYS A 346 25.01 31.92 -20.12
C LYS A 346 25.27 32.90 -21.26
N GLU A 347 25.03 32.45 -22.49
CA GLU A 347 25.13 33.25 -23.72
C GLU A 347 23.80 33.23 -24.45
N CYS A 348 23.22 34.39 -24.73
CA CYS A 348 21.98 34.50 -25.49
C CYS A 348 22.26 34.82 -26.97
N ARG A 349 21.64 34.06 -27.88
CA ARG A 349 21.64 34.33 -29.32
C ARG A 349 20.88 35.62 -29.63
N LYS A 350 21.30 36.27 -30.70
CA LYS A 350 20.59 37.43 -31.27
C LYS A 350 19.46 36.97 -32.19
N ALA A 351 18.46 37.83 -32.41
CA ALA A 351 17.32 37.53 -33.29
C ALA A 351 17.74 37.12 -34.72
N ASN A 352 18.85 37.66 -35.23
CA ASN A 352 19.37 37.37 -36.57
C ASN A 352 19.95 35.96 -36.70
N GLU A 353 20.34 35.34 -35.58
CA GLU A 353 20.97 34.01 -35.54
C GLU A 353 19.93 32.88 -35.46
N ILE A 354 18.65 33.21 -35.27
CA ILE A 354 17.56 32.23 -35.13
C ILE A 354 17.03 31.88 -36.52
N PRO A 355 17.17 30.62 -36.97
CA PRO A 355 16.59 30.18 -38.24
C PRO A 355 15.06 30.25 -38.19
N LYS A 356 14.43 30.65 -39.30
CA LYS A 356 12.95 30.71 -39.41
C LYS A 356 12.29 29.31 -39.29
N ASP A 357 13.02 28.27 -39.67
CA ASP A 357 12.53 26.89 -39.69
C ASP A 357 12.68 26.18 -38.33
N GLU A 358 13.27 26.84 -37.33
CA GLU A 358 13.46 26.27 -36.01
C GLU A 358 12.13 26.17 -35.25
N ILE A 359 11.76 24.96 -34.82
CA ILE A 359 10.56 24.74 -34.00
C ILE A 359 10.85 25.16 -32.56
N LEU A 360 10.22 26.27 -32.14
CA LEU A 360 10.29 26.77 -30.76
C LEU A 360 9.11 26.31 -29.88
N ASP A 361 8.05 25.70 -30.46
CA ASP A 361 6.95 25.15 -29.67
C ASP A 361 7.35 23.81 -29.03
N PHE A 362 7.73 23.88 -27.76
CA PHE A 362 8.14 22.73 -26.95
C PHE A 362 7.10 21.61 -26.91
N LYS A 363 5.79 21.93 -27.01
CA LYS A 363 4.73 20.92 -26.96
C LYS A 363 4.80 19.97 -28.15
N GLN A 364 5.32 20.41 -29.30
CA GLN A 364 5.45 19.52 -30.46
C GLN A 364 6.64 18.56 -30.33
N TYR A 365 7.72 19.02 -29.70
CA TYR A 365 8.94 18.24 -29.49
C TYR A 365 8.75 17.12 -28.45
N CYS A 366 8.05 17.40 -27.36
CA CYS A 366 7.95 16.51 -26.20
C CYS A 366 7.15 15.20 -26.40
N PHE A 367 6.41 15.07 -27.50
CA PHE A 367 5.54 13.91 -27.77
C PHE A 367 6.07 12.99 -28.89
N ASP A 368 7.38 13.01 -29.18
CA ASP A 368 8.00 12.15 -30.19
C ASP A 368 7.34 12.33 -31.57
N GLY A 369 7.12 13.60 -31.96
CA GLY A 369 6.42 13.99 -33.19
C GLY A 369 4.90 13.81 -33.17
N ARG A 370 4.30 13.34 -32.07
CA ARG A 370 2.84 13.16 -31.98
C ARG A 370 2.17 14.42 -31.47
N VAL A 371 1.33 15.04 -32.30
CA VAL A 371 0.56 16.22 -31.88
C VAL A 371 -0.75 15.79 -31.23
N VAL A 372 -1.07 16.37 -30.07
CA VAL A 372 -2.39 16.20 -29.44
C VAL A 372 -3.45 16.87 -30.32
N LEU A 373 -4.40 16.08 -30.85
CA LEU A 373 -5.51 16.61 -31.62
C LEU A 373 -6.40 17.51 -30.73
N LYS A 374 -6.25 18.83 -30.89
CA LYS A 374 -7.14 19.80 -30.25
C LYS A 374 -8.42 19.93 -31.07
N ARG A 375 -9.50 19.31 -30.61
CA ARG A 375 -10.83 19.52 -31.20
C ARG A 375 -11.23 20.99 -31.04
N LYS A 376 -11.71 21.61 -32.12
CA LYS A 376 -12.31 22.95 -32.06
C LYS A 376 -13.50 22.90 -31.09
N LYS A 377 -13.54 23.80 -30.11
CA LYS A 377 -14.70 23.90 -29.21
C LYS A 377 -15.92 24.27 -30.05
N TYR A 378 -17.03 23.57 -29.84
CA TYR A 378 -18.29 23.97 -30.45
C TYR A 378 -18.63 25.38 -29.96
N PRO A 379 -19.00 26.30 -30.88
CA PRO A 379 -19.46 27.61 -30.46
C PRO A 379 -20.68 27.42 -29.55
N PRO A 380 -20.79 28.19 -28.45
CA PRO A 380 -21.98 28.19 -27.63
C PRO A 380 -23.23 28.50 -28.46
N PHE A 381 -24.38 27.95 -28.10
CA PHE A 381 -25.62 28.13 -28.88
C PHE A 381 -25.97 29.61 -29.13
N TYR A 382 -25.65 30.48 -28.18
CA TYR A 382 -25.99 31.90 -28.21
C TYR A 382 -25.17 32.73 -29.20
N THR A 383 -24.09 32.20 -29.78
CA THR A 383 -23.29 32.98 -30.73
C THR A 383 -24.02 33.33 -32.03
N LYS A 384 -25.14 32.66 -32.30
CA LYS A 384 -26.00 32.91 -33.47
C LYS A 384 -27.01 34.05 -33.27
N PHE A 385 -27.20 34.51 -32.03
CA PHE A 385 -28.21 35.53 -31.73
C PHE A 385 -27.66 36.95 -31.90
N ARG A 386 -28.51 37.86 -32.36
CA ARG A 386 -28.20 39.31 -32.44
C ARG A 386 -27.75 39.91 -31.11
N SER A 387 -28.24 39.39 -29.99
CA SER A 387 -27.82 39.80 -28.65
C SER A 387 -26.32 39.59 -28.40
N TYR A 388 -25.74 38.51 -28.94
CA TYR A 388 -24.32 38.24 -28.83
C TYR A 388 -23.48 39.21 -29.66
N GLU A 389 -23.95 39.64 -30.84
CA GLU A 389 -23.29 40.70 -31.62
C GLU A 389 -23.29 42.04 -30.89
N ILE A 390 -24.39 42.37 -30.22
CA ILE A 390 -24.48 43.57 -29.38
C ILE A 390 -23.48 43.47 -28.21
N TYR A 391 -23.39 42.31 -27.57
CA TYR A 391 -22.38 42.04 -26.54
C TYR A 391 -20.96 42.23 -27.07
N LEU A 392 -20.63 41.67 -28.24
CA LEU A 392 -19.31 41.86 -28.86
C LEU A 392 -19.01 43.33 -29.15
N LYS A 393 -19.97 44.09 -29.70
CA LYS A 393 -19.82 45.53 -29.92
C LYS A 393 -19.54 46.30 -28.62
N LYS A 394 -20.17 45.89 -27.51
CA LYS A 394 -19.91 46.48 -26.18
C LYS A 394 -18.50 46.13 -25.67
N GLN A 395 -18.06 44.88 -25.86
CA GLN A 395 -16.74 44.41 -25.46
C GLN A 395 -15.60 44.98 -26.32
N GLU A 396 -15.87 45.37 -27.56
CA GLU A 396 -14.85 45.92 -28.48
C GLU A 396 -14.15 47.16 -27.88
N LYS A 397 -14.86 47.95 -27.06
CA LYS A 397 -14.30 49.10 -26.32
C LYS A 397 -13.17 48.73 -25.37
N ILE A 398 -13.12 47.48 -24.91
CA ILE A 398 -12.19 46.98 -23.88
C ILE A 398 -11.11 46.06 -24.49
N ARG A 399 -11.20 45.75 -25.79
CA ARG A 399 -10.39 44.72 -26.47
C ARG A 399 -8.87 44.82 -26.24
N ASN A 400 -8.32 46.04 -26.15
CA ASN A 400 -6.88 46.27 -25.99
C ASN A 400 -6.45 46.57 -24.55
N GLN A 401 -7.38 46.58 -23.59
CA GLN A 401 -7.07 47.01 -22.21
C GLN A 401 -5.98 46.14 -21.56
N ASP A 402 -5.99 44.82 -21.81
CA ASP A 402 -4.96 43.91 -21.27
C ASP A 402 -3.57 44.19 -21.87
N LYS A 403 -3.50 44.50 -23.17
CA LYS A 403 -2.23 44.88 -23.83
C LYS A 403 -1.70 46.18 -23.27
N VAL A 404 -2.56 47.19 -23.13
CA VAL A 404 -2.19 48.47 -22.53
C VAL A 404 -1.68 48.26 -21.11
N ARG A 405 -2.36 47.42 -20.31
CA ARG A 405 -1.91 47.06 -18.96
C ARG A 405 -0.52 46.41 -18.97
N GLN A 406 -0.25 45.48 -19.90
CA GLN A 406 1.06 44.85 -20.04
C GLN A 406 2.15 45.87 -20.41
N HIS A 407 1.86 46.78 -21.36
CA HIS A 407 2.79 47.84 -21.74
C HIS A 407 3.11 48.78 -20.58
N LEU A 408 2.10 49.22 -19.82
CA LEU A 408 2.30 50.06 -18.66
C LEU A 408 3.17 49.38 -17.58
N ILE A 409 2.93 48.10 -17.30
CA ILE A 409 3.76 47.35 -16.35
C ILE A 409 5.20 47.20 -16.89
N ALA A 410 5.39 47.02 -18.19
CA ALA A 410 6.72 46.90 -18.78
C ALA A 410 7.49 48.23 -18.77
N GLU A 411 6.83 49.36 -19.03
CA GLU A 411 7.44 50.70 -19.07
C GLU A 411 7.69 51.26 -17.67
N TYR A 412 6.73 51.12 -16.75
CA TYR A 412 6.73 51.79 -15.45
C TYR A 412 6.88 50.83 -14.25
N GLY A 413 6.90 49.51 -14.46
CA GLY A 413 6.93 48.49 -13.40
C GLY A 413 5.59 48.27 -12.68
N GLU A 414 4.65 49.22 -12.79
CA GLU A 414 3.32 49.18 -12.23
C GLU A 414 2.26 49.68 -13.23
N ILE A 415 0.99 49.46 -12.92
CA ILE A 415 -0.10 49.97 -13.77
C ILE A 415 -0.25 51.45 -13.43
N GLN A 416 0.44 52.30 -14.19
CA GLN A 416 0.31 53.74 -14.06
C GLN A 416 -0.70 54.29 -15.07
N SER A 417 -1.47 55.26 -14.60
CA SER A 417 -2.33 56.13 -15.38
C SER A 417 -2.02 57.58 -15.01
N PHE A 418 -2.44 58.53 -15.85
CA PHE A 418 -2.35 59.96 -15.54
C PHE A 418 -3.00 60.33 -14.19
N LEU A 419 -3.99 59.56 -13.74
CA LEU A 419 -4.65 59.78 -12.44
C LEU A 419 -3.74 59.38 -11.27
N THR A 420 -2.97 58.31 -11.40
CA THR A 420 -2.01 57.88 -10.38
C THR A 420 -0.81 58.83 -10.28
N GLU A 421 -0.44 59.51 -11.36
CA GLU A 421 0.55 60.60 -11.30
C GLU A 421 0.01 61.82 -10.56
N LYS A 422 -1.25 62.19 -10.84
CA LYS A 422 -1.92 63.33 -10.20
C LYS A 422 -2.32 63.06 -8.74
N TYR A 423 -2.64 61.82 -8.42
CA TYR A 423 -3.13 61.37 -7.11
C TYR A 423 -2.38 60.09 -6.70
N PRO A 424 -1.18 60.22 -6.11
CA PRO A 424 -0.34 59.07 -5.69
C PRO A 424 -1.02 58.14 -4.69
N GLU A 425 -1.94 58.68 -3.88
CA GLU A 425 -2.75 57.94 -2.91
C GLU A 425 -3.75 56.97 -3.58
N CYS A 426 -4.10 57.22 -4.84
CA CYS A 426 -5.05 56.42 -5.60
C CYS A 426 -4.37 55.24 -6.32
N LYS A 427 -3.30 54.68 -5.74
CA LYS A 427 -2.67 53.46 -6.24
C LYS A 427 -3.63 52.27 -6.10
N GLN A 428 -3.76 51.48 -7.18
CA GLN A 428 -4.49 50.22 -7.10
C GLN A 428 -3.78 49.28 -6.11
N TYR A 429 -4.50 48.89 -5.06
CA TYR A 429 -4.02 47.91 -4.09
C TYR A 429 -3.65 46.60 -4.81
N ARG A 430 -2.36 46.27 -4.84
CA ARG A 430 -1.89 44.94 -5.19
C ARG A 430 -1.84 44.12 -3.91
N LYS A 431 -2.58 43.01 -3.88
CA LYS A 431 -2.41 42.03 -2.80
C LYS A 431 -0.94 41.60 -2.83
N PRO A 432 -0.18 41.79 -1.73
CA PRO A 432 1.20 41.35 -1.70
C PRO A 432 1.26 39.86 -2.02
N PRO A 433 2.31 39.38 -2.72
CA PRO A 433 2.52 37.95 -2.87
C PRO A 433 2.47 37.34 -1.46
N LYS A 434 1.75 36.22 -1.30
CA LYS A 434 1.78 35.48 -0.02
C LYS A 434 3.24 35.25 0.30
N GLU A 435 3.73 35.86 1.38
CA GLU A 435 5.06 35.61 1.89
C GLU A 435 5.17 34.08 2.02
N LYS A 436 6.14 33.51 1.30
CA LYS A 436 6.57 32.15 1.60
C LYS A 436 7.18 32.30 2.97
N GLU A 437 6.57 31.70 3.99
CA GLU A 437 7.18 31.48 5.29
C GLU A 437 8.55 30.86 5.02
N ALA A 438 9.58 31.70 5.02
CA ALA A 438 10.95 31.26 5.03
C ALA A 438 11.14 30.68 6.43
N GLU A 439 11.55 29.43 6.49
CA GLU A 439 12.01 28.74 7.67
C GLU A 439 13.21 29.52 8.26
N GLU A 440 12.91 30.56 9.04
CA GLU A 440 13.77 31.07 10.11
C GLU A 440 13.40 30.30 11.38
N GLU A 441 13.85 29.05 11.49
CA GLU A 441 14.03 28.39 12.78
C GLU A 441 15.40 27.69 12.78
N SER A 442 16.34 28.40 13.43
CA SER A 442 17.39 27.92 14.35
C SER A 442 17.77 26.43 14.37
#